data_AF-A0A925JSQ3-F1
#
_entry.id   AF-A0A925JSQ3-F1
#
_cell.length_a   1.000
_cell.length_b   1.000
_cell.length_c   1.000
_cell.angle_alpha   90.00
_cell.angle_beta   90.00
_cell.angle_gamma   90.00
#
_symmetry.space_group_name_H-M   'P 1'
#
loop_
_entity.id
_entity.type
_entity.pdbx_description
1 polymer ?
#
loop_
_entity_poly.entity_id
_entity_poly.type
_entity_poly.pdbx_seq_one_letter_code
_entity_poly.pdbx_strand_id
1 'polypeptide(L)'
;MVNRGKRNLAWLVTALMASCIEPYQPPVIVADNQYLVVDGYLDNGRGSASVRLSRTQNLTENGPTAESTARVTLEGEGGSRFPLAHQGNGVYAVTGLNVPPGAKYRLRIGTATGKEYLSDLVASKPTPPIDSVTWRAGEGGVQVYVNTHDPLNRTVYYRWEYEETWEFTAAFSSSIEYVNGAIVPRKENVYRCWRTQKSTALSLGTSARLSQDVIRDFPLVFVPFESRKLRIRYSVLVRQFAESREGYDYWQNLKKNTENLGTLFDPQPSQTTGNLRCVSDPSEPVVGYFGASSTEEQRIFIGYDELPFQRYVESCQVDTVKIEDLARFDPGQSLVGEIRGGTRRPVDGYTYSTLGCVDCRTAGTTVRPDFW
;
A
#
# COMPACT_ATOMS: atom_id res chain seq x y z
N MET A 1 11.82 -57.46 36.91
CA MET A 1 12.65 -56.23 36.78
C MET A 1 12.45 -55.45 35.47
N VAL A 2 11.53 -55.81 34.57
CA VAL A 2 11.42 -55.17 33.23
C VAL A 2 10.46 -53.95 33.17
N ASN A 3 9.61 -53.74 34.19
CA ASN A 3 8.52 -52.74 34.10
C ASN A 3 8.81 -51.36 34.75
N ARG A 4 9.93 -51.21 35.47
CA ARG A 4 10.31 -49.93 36.10
C ARG A 4 11.09 -49.00 35.15
N GLY A 5 11.90 -49.58 34.24
CA GLY A 5 12.70 -48.82 33.27
C GLY A 5 11.87 -48.11 32.19
N LYS A 6 10.82 -48.77 31.69
CA LYS A 6 9.92 -48.19 30.67
C LYS A 6 9.10 -47.02 31.18
N ARG A 7 8.69 -47.06 32.46
CA ARG A 7 7.93 -45.97 33.09
C ARG A 7 8.82 -44.74 33.29
N ASN A 8 10.05 -44.91 33.76
CA ASN A 8 10.99 -43.80 33.95
C ASN A 8 11.45 -43.17 32.62
N LEU A 9 11.57 -43.97 31.55
CA LEU A 9 11.87 -43.45 30.21
C LEU A 9 10.70 -42.65 29.63
N ALA A 10 9.45 -43.11 29.84
CA ALA A 10 8.27 -42.36 29.43
C ALA A 10 8.18 -41.01 30.14
N TRP A 11 8.41 -40.96 31.46
CA TRP A 11 8.44 -39.71 32.24
C TRP A 11 9.56 -38.75 31.79
N LEU A 12 10.74 -39.27 31.39
CA LEU A 12 11.82 -38.44 30.85
C LEU A 12 11.49 -37.85 29.47
N VAL A 13 10.81 -38.60 28.61
CA VAL A 13 10.40 -38.15 27.28
C VAL A 13 9.24 -37.15 27.36
N THR A 14 8.33 -37.27 28.33
CA THR A 14 7.26 -36.28 28.56
C THR A 14 7.81 -34.96 29.13
N ALA A 15 8.88 -35.00 29.94
CA ALA A 15 9.50 -33.80 30.49
C ALA A 15 10.29 -32.99 29.45
N LEU A 16 10.86 -33.64 28.42
CA LEU A 16 11.57 -32.98 27.32
C LEU A 16 10.66 -32.24 26.33
N MET A 17 9.34 -32.49 26.37
CA MET A 17 8.34 -31.84 25.50
C MET A 17 7.71 -30.59 26.15
N ALA A 18 8.12 -30.24 27.38
CA ALA A 18 7.58 -29.12 28.15
C ALA A 18 8.47 -27.86 28.15
N SER A 19 9.44 -27.75 27.24
CA SER A 19 10.17 -26.49 27.06
C SER A 19 9.34 -25.54 26.20
N CYS A 20 8.45 -24.78 26.85
CA CYS A 20 7.91 -23.57 26.24
C CYS A 20 9.09 -22.62 26.03
N ILE A 21 9.37 -22.29 24.77
CA ILE A 21 10.29 -21.20 24.45
C ILE A 21 9.60 -19.93 24.94
N GLU A 22 10.09 -19.34 26.03
CA GLU A 22 9.63 -18.03 26.45
C GLU A 22 10.09 -17.01 25.42
N PRO A 23 9.17 -16.25 24.79
CA PRO A 23 9.55 -15.18 23.89
C PRO A 23 10.37 -14.16 24.68
N TYR A 24 11.65 -14.02 24.33
CA TYR A 24 12.45 -12.94 24.87
C TYR A 24 11.86 -11.61 24.39
N GLN A 25 11.26 -10.86 25.32
CA GLN A 25 10.83 -9.49 25.07
C GLN A 25 11.95 -8.57 25.57
N PRO A 26 12.86 -8.11 24.70
CA PRO A 26 13.85 -7.13 25.10
C PRO A 26 13.12 -5.91 25.67
N PRO A 27 13.67 -5.24 26.71
CA PRO A 27 13.11 -4.00 27.19
C PRO A 27 13.03 -3.00 26.03
N VAL A 28 11.84 -2.43 25.83
CA VAL A 28 11.60 -1.45 24.75
C VAL A 28 12.49 -0.25 25.02
N ILE A 29 13.40 0.05 24.09
CA ILE A 29 14.22 1.26 24.12
C ILE A 29 13.27 2.42 23.85
N VAL A 30 12.97 3.21 24.87
CA VAL A 30 12.27 4.48 24.72
C VAL A 30 13.31 5.53 24.37
N ALA A 31 13.17 6.14 23.19
CA ALA A 31 13.97 7.28 22.79
C ALA A 31 13.15 8.56 23.02
N ASP A 32 13.71 9.51 23.75
CA ASP A 32 13.09 10.84 23.94
C ASP A 32 13.16 11.69 22.65
N ASN A 33 14.03 11.31 21.70
CA ASN A 33 14.26 12.07 20.49
C ASN A 33 13.33 11.65 19.34
N GLN A 34 12.54 12.61 18.86
CA GLN A 34 11.69 12.48 17.68
C GLN A 34 12.35 13.17 16.47
N TYR A 35 12.92 12.37 15.57
CA TYR A 35 13.63 12.84 14.39
C TYR A 35 12.68 13.15 13.24
N LEU A 36 13.08 14.09 12.38
CA LEU A 36 12.31 14.44 11.19
C LEU A 36 12.39 13.33 10.14
N VAL A 37 11.23 12.94 9.62
CA VAL A 37 11.07 12.00 8.50
C VAL A 37 10.55 12.77 7.29
N VAL A 38 11.25 12.67 6.16
CA VAL A 38 10.96 13.43 4.93
C VAL A 38 10.79 12.51 3.74
N ASP A 39 9.60 12.49 3.16
CA ASP A 39 9.33 11.82 1.88
C ASP A 39 9.02 12.90 0.84
N GLY A 40 10.01 13.24 0.00
CA GLY A 40 9.95 14.38 -0.90
C GLY A 40 10.20 14.00 -2.36
N TYR A 41 9.40 14.57 -3.26
CA TYR A 41 9.53 14.30 -4.68
C TYR A 41 9.19 15.52 -5.54
N LEU A 42 10.03 15.79 -6.54
CA LEU A 42 9.82 16.79 -7.59
C LEU A 42 9.50 16.08 -8.91
N ASP A 43 8.27 16.26 -9.40
CA ASP A 43 7.83 15.79 -10.70
C ASP A 43 7.95 16.91 -11.74
N ASN A 44 8.98 16.83 -12.59
CA ASN A 44 9.18 17.81 -13.65
C ASN A 44 8.28 17.60 -14.88
N GLY A 45 7.71 16.41 -15.07
CA GLY A 45 6.74 16.15 -16.14
C GLY A 45 5.40 16.81 -15.85
N ARG A 46 4.99 16.81 -14.57
CA ARG A 46 3.75 17.46 -14.10
C ARG A 46 3.94 18.90 -13.62
N GLY A 47 5.19 19.35 -13.46
CA GLY A 47 5.48 20.67 -12.90
C GLY A 47 4.99 20.79 -11.45
N SER A 48 5.23 19.77 -10.64
CA SER A 48 4.74 19.71 -9.26
C SER A 48 5.79 19.18 -8.29
N ALA A 49 5.76 19.65 -7.04
CA ALA A 49 6.55 19.07 -5.97
C ALA A 49 5.64 18.73 -4.79
N SER A 50 5.88 17.58 -4.14
CA SER A 50 5.17 17.17 -2.95
C SER A 50 6.16 16.64 -1.91
N VAL A 51 5.92 16.98 -0.64
CA VAL A 51 6.73 16.56 0.50
C VAL A 51 5.80 16.18 1.63
N ARG A 52 5.95 14.96 2.16
CA ARG A 52 5.31 14.54 3.41
C ARG A 52 6.33 14.60 4.54
N LEU A 53 5.98 15.31 5.60
CA LEU A 53 6.78 15.46 6.81
C LEU A 53 6.09 14.77 7.99
N SER A 54 6.87 13.97 8.70
CA SER A 54 6.42 13.31 9.95
C SER A 54 7.58 13.20 10.93
N ARG A 55 7.31 12.68 12.12
CA ARG A 55 8.29 12.43 13.17
C ARG A 55 8.41 10.94 13.46
N THR A 56 9.64 10.49 13.76
CA THR A 56 9.85 9.15 14.30
C THR A 56 9.11 8.99 15.62
N GLN A 57 8.73 7.77 15.92
CA GLN A 57 7.97 7.43 17.12
C GLN A 57 8.54 6.20 17.80
N ASN A 58 8.19 6.02 19.08
CA ASN A 58 8.46 4.77 19.76
C ASN A 58 7.54 3.65 19.24
N LEU A 59 7.96 2.40 19.39
CA LEU A 59 7.21 1.23 18.90
C LEU A 59 5.83 1.06 19.58
N THR A 60 5.63 1.68 20.74
CA THR A 60 4.38 1.63 21.51
C THR A 60 3.36 2.68 21.11
N GLU A 61 3.70 3.59 20.19
CA GLU A 61 2.85 4.72 19.79
C GLU A 61 2.00 4.38 18.54
N ASN A 62 0.80 4.99 18.45
CA ASN A 62 -0.20 4.72 17.42
C ASN A 62 0.06 5.47 16.09
N GLY A 63 1.21 5.23 15.48
CA GLY A 63 1.55 5.74 14.14
C GLY A 63 2.16 7.16 14.14
N PRO A 64 3.05 7.45 13.18
CA PRO A 64 3.94 8.60 13.24
C PRO A 64 3.17 9.92 13.24
N THR A 65 3.64 10.87 14.05
CA THR A 65 3.02 12.20 14.15
C THR A 65 3.38 13.05 12.93
N ALA A 66 2.38 13.69 12.31
CA ALA A 66 2.60 14.57 11.17
C ALA A 66 3.23 15.90 11.58
N GLU A 67 4.28 16.34 10.87
CA GLU A 67 4.90 17.66 11.07
C GLU A 67 4.17 18.67 10.19
N SER A 68 3.20 19.39 10.78
CA SER A 68 2.22 20.21 10.05
C SER A 68 2.43 21.73 10.17
N THR A 69 3.44 22.16 10.93
CA THR A 69 3.74 23.59 11.17
C THR A 69 5.07 24.04 10.53
N ALA A 70 5.67 23.19 9.71
CA ALA A 70 6.90 23.51 8.98
C ALA A 70 6.65 24.50 7.82
N ARG A 71 7.67 25.29 7.52
CA ARG A 71 7.82 26.06 6.28
C ARG A 71 8.67 25.26 5.31
N VAL A 72 8.08 24.85 4.19
CA VAL A 72 8.76 24.06 3.15
C VAL A 72 8.95 24.92 1.90
N THR A 73 10.14 24.91 1.34
CA THR A 73 10.49 25.65 0.12
C THR A 73 11.36 24.79 -0.78
N LEU A 74 11.00 24.72 -2.05
CA LEU A 74 11.85 24.16 -3.09
C LEU A 74 12.78 25.26 -3.62
N GLU A 75 14.08 25.03 -3.57
CA GLU A 75 15.09 25.99 -4.03
C GLU A 75 15.84 25.43 -5.24
N GLY A 76 15.89 26.18 -6.33
CA GLY A 76 16.71 25.85 -7.49
C GLY A 76 18.15 26.35 -7.34
N GLU A 77 19.10 25.68 -8.00
CA GLU A 77 20.53 26.09 -8.02
C GLU A 77 20.74 27.54 -8.50
N GLY A 78 19.88 28.02 -9.42
CA GLY A 78 19.87 29.41 -9.91
C GLY A 78 19.22 30.44 -8.98
N GLY A 79 18.88 30.08 -7.74
CA GLY A 79 18.31 30.99 -6.73
C GLY A 79 16.79 31.13 -6.75
N SER A 80 16.09 30.45 -7.66
CA SER A 80 14.63 30.39 -7.66
C SER A 80 14.10 29.70 -6.40
N ARG A 81 12.96 30.17 -5.89
CA ARG A 81 12.34 29.64 -4.67
C ARG A 81 10.84 29.49 -4.85
N PHE A 82 10.32 28.32 -4.49
CA PHE A 82 8.92 27.99 -4.60
C PHE A 82 8.42 27.50 -3.23
N PRO A 83 7.58 28.28 -2.53
CA PRO A 83 6.98 27.81 -1.28
C PRO A 83 6.00 26.67 -1.55
N LEU A 84 6.01 25.64 -0.71
CA LEU A 84 5.03 24.56 -0.77
C LEU A 84 3.92 24.83 0.25
N ALA A 85 2.67 24.79 -0.20
CA ALA A 85 1.51 25.01 0.64
C ALA A 85 1.14 23.73 1.40
N HIS A 86 0.80 23.86 2.68
CA HIS A 86 0.33 22.76 3.51
C HIS A 86 -1.07 22.30 3.04
N GLN A 87 -1.22 21.00 2.82
CA GLN A 87 -2.44 20.34 2.33
C GLN A 87 -3.11 19.47 3.41
N GLY A 88 -2.60 19.49 4.64
CA GLY A 88 -3.06 18.64 5.74
C GLY A 88 -2.19 17.39 5.94
N ASN A 89 -2.26 16.80 7.13
CA ASN A 89 -1.56 15.56 7.51
C ASN A 89 -0.06 15.59 7.18
N GLY A 90 0.61 16.73 7.39
CA GLY A 90 2.04 16.91 7.14
C GLY A 90 2.43 16.91 5.66
N VAL A 91 1.47 16.99 4.73
CA VAL A 91 1.73 17.08 3.29
C VAL A 91 1.86 18.54 2.88
N TYR A 92 2.92 18.85 2.15
CA TYR A 92 3.21 20.14 1.54
C TYR A 92 3.35 19.96 0.04
N ALA A 93 2.72 20.82 -0.76
CA ALA A 93 2.77 20.68 -2.21
C ALA A 93 2.73 22.03 -2.94
N VAL A 94 3.24 22.02 -4.18
CA VAL A 94 3.14 23.11 -5.14
C VAL A 94 2.94 22.52 -6.53
N THR A 95 2.20 23.21 -7.39
CA THR A 95 1.94 22.85 -8.79
C THR A 95 2.23 24.05 -9.70
N GLY A 96 2.24 23.85 -11.01
CA GLY A 96 2.50 24.92 -11.98
C GLY A 96 3.97 25.35 -12.05
N LEU A 97 4.89 24.48 -11.62
CA LEU A 97 6.33 24.71 -11.75
C LEU A 97 6.79 24.46 -13.18
N ASN A 98 7.71 25.29 -13.66
CA ASN A 98 8.51 24.97 -14.84
C ASN A 98 9.87 24.43 -14.37
N VAL A 99 10.12 23.14 -14.61
CA VAL A 99 11.29 22.41 -14.11
C VAL A 99 12.04 21.83 -15.30
N PRO A 100 13.04 22.53 -15.87
CA PRO A 100 13.79 22.02 -17.01
C PRO A 100 14.50 20.71 -16.65
N PRO A 101 14.57 19.72 -17.58
CA PRO A 101 15.39 18.53 -17.39
C PRO A 101 16.85 18.89 -17.09
N GLY A 102 17.45 18.22 -16.11
CA GLY A 102 18.82 18.46 -15.66
C GLY A 102 18.99 19.61 -14.66
N ALA A 103 18.00 20.49 -14.51
CA ALA A 103 18.04 21.55 -13.50
C ALA A 103 18.05 20.93 -12.09
N LYS A 104 18.86 21.52 -11.20
CA LYS A 104 19.03 21.02 -9.84
C LYS A 104 18.19 21.78 -8.84
N TYR A 105 17.56 21.03 -7.94
CA TYR A 105 16.74 21.57 -6.87
C TYR A 105 17.05 20.89 -5.55
N ARG A 106 16.72 21.57 -4.45
CA ARG A 106 16.77 21.02 -3.10
C ARG A 106 15.54 21.45 -2.31
N LEU A 107 15.23 20.71 -1.26
CA LEU A 107 14.26 21.12 -0.25
C LEU A 107 14.94 21.91 0.86
N ARG A 108 14.25 22.96 1.32
CA ARG A 108 14.53 23.67 2.56
C ARG A 108 13.32 23.59 3.47
N ILE A 109 13.53 23.09 4.67
CA ILE A 109 12.48 22.86 5.67
C ILE A 109 12.87 23.61 6.93
N GLY A 110 12.03 24.56 7.37
CA GLY A 110 12.13 25.20 8.67
C GLY A 110 11.01 24.72 9.57
N THR A 111 11.32 24.21 10.75
CA THR A 111 10.32 23.70 11.71
C THR A 111 9.94 24.76 12.75
N ALA A 112 8.80 24.60 13.42
CA ALA A 112 8.35 25.54 14.45
C ALA A 112 9.30 25.63 15.65
N THR A 113 10.12 24.61 15.90
CA THR A 113 11.16 24.59 16.94
C THR A 113 12.43 25.34 16.54
N GLY A 114 12.45 25.98 15.37
CA GLY A 114 13.59 26.76 14.89
C GLY A 114 14.68 25.94 14.18
N LYS A 115 14.51 24.62 14.05
CA LYS A 115 15.46 23.78 13.31
C LYS A 115 15.29 23.93 11.81
N GLU A 116 16.41 23.95 11.10
CA GLU A 116 16.46 24.02 9.65
C GLU A 116 17.10 22.78 9.03
N TYR A 117 16.50 22.28 7.94
CA TYR A 117 16.96 21.11 7.21
C TYR A 117 17.09 21.44 5.73
N LEU A 118 18.14 20.90 5.11
CA LEU A 118 18.37 21.00 3.67
C LEU A 118 18.55 19.61 3.09
N SER A 119 17.94 19.35 1.93
CA SER A 119 18.38 18.25 1.08
C SER A 119 19.64 18.63 0.30
N ASP A 120 20.32 17.63 -0.26
CA ASP A 120 21.27 17.84 -1.34
C ASP A 120 20.57 18.40 -2.58
N LEU A 121 21.37 19.02 -3.47
CA LEU A 121 20.92 19.43 -4.79
C LEU A 121 20.80 18.20 -5.69
N VAL A 122 19.58 17.90 -6.13
CA VAL A 122 19.26 16.76 -6.99
C VAL A 122 18.88 17.27 -8.37
N ALA A 123 19.49 16.68 -9.40
CA ALA A 123 19.16 16.99 -10.79
C ALA A 123 17.84 16.32 -11.16
N SER A 124 16.94 17.10 -11.77
CA SER A 124 15.69 16.61 -12.32
C SER A 124 15.94 15.70 -13.52
N LYS A 125 15.58 14.42 -13.43
CA LYS A 125 15.81 13.44 -14.50
C LYS A 125 14.54 13.22 -15.35
N PRO A 126 14.62 13.24 -16.69
CA PRO A 126 13.52 12.76 -17.50
C PRO A 126 13.43 11.24 -17.36
N THR A 127 12.24 10.74 -17.09
CA THR A 127 11.94 9.31 -17.03
C THR A 127 11.67 8.76 -18.42
N PRO A 128 12.34 7.65 -18.82
CA PRO A 128 12.05 6.97 -20.07
C PRO A 128 10.60 6.46 -20.11
N PRO A 129 10.00 6.31 -21.29
CA PRO A 129 8.64 5.82 -21.43
C PRO A 129 8.49 4.40 -20.87
N ILE A 130 7.27 4.04 -20.46
CA ILE A 130 6.91 2.65 -20.25
C ILE A 130 6.59 2.08 -21.65
N ASP A 131 7.30 1.02 -22.06
CA ASP A 131 7.06 0.39 -23.37
C ASP A 131 5.74 -0.37 -23.37
N SER A 132 5.53 -1.14 -22.30
CA SER A 132 4.30 -1.87 -22.08
C SER A 132 4.16 -2.33 -20.64
N VAL A 133 2.91 -2.38 -20.19
CA VAL A 133 2.50 -3.19 -19.04
C VAL A 133 1.76 -4.39 -19.59
N THR A 134 2.22 -5.60 -19.25
CA THR A 134 1.66 -6.86 -19.74
C THR A 134 1.31 -7.77 -18.58
N TRP A 135 0.56 -8.82 -18.83
CA TRP A 135 0.25 -9.81 -17.81
C TRP A 135 0.25 -11.23 -18.39
N ARG A 136 0.52 -12.21 -17.53
CA ARG A 136 0.42 -13.63 -17.86
C ARG A 136 -0.29 -14.35 -16.72
N ALA A 137 -1.29 -15.15 -17.05
CA ALA A 137 -1.86 -16.11 -16.11
C ALA A 137 -0.95 -17.33 -16.02
N GLY A 138 -0.59 -17.72 -14.80
CA GLY A 138 0.28 -18.86 -14.52
C GLY A 138 -0.30 -19.75 -13.42
N GLU A 139 0.55 -20.56 -12.80
CA GLU A 139 0.13 -21.41 -11.70
C GLU A 139 -0.22 -20.55 -10.47
N GLY A 140 -1.50 -20.58 -10.08
CA GLY A 140 -2.00 -19.92 -8.86
C GLY A 140 -2.46 -18.47 -9.02
N GLY A 141 -2.20 -17.79 -10.14
CA GLY A 141 -2.65 -16.40 -10.32
C GLY A 141 -2.17 -15.69 -11.59
N VAL A 142 -2.32 -14.37 -11.58
CA VAL A 142 -1.94 -13.45 -12.65
C VAL A 142 -0.70 -12.67 -12.23
N GLN A 143 0.36 -12.74 -13.04
CA GLN A 143 1.55 -11.92 -12.87
C GLN A 143 1.50 -10.73 -13.85
N VAL A 144 1.62 -9.51 -13.32
CA VAL A 144 1.78 -8.28 -14.10
C VAL A 144 3.27 -7.98 -14.26
N TYR A 145 3.65 -7.57 -15.46
CA TYR A 145 5.01 -7.23 -15.84
C TYR A 145 5.11 -5.82 -16.42
N VAL A 146 6.26 -5.19 -16.22
CA VAL A 146 6.61 -3.90 -16.83
C VAL A 146 7.81 -4.06 -17.75
N ASN A 147 7.75 -3.41 -18.90
CA ASN A 147 8.83 -3.32 -19.88
C ASN A 147 9.18 -1.84 -20.11
N THR A 148 10.46 -1.52 -20.13
CA THR A 148 10.97 -0.17 -20.40
C THR A 148 12.36 -0.21 -21.00
N HIS A 149 12.71 0.80 -21.78
CA HIS A 149 14.07 1.01 -22.25
C HIS A 149 14.42 2.50 -22.33
N ASP A 150 15.70 2.81 -22.25
CA ASP A 150 16.23 4.15 -22.52
C ASP A 150 17.33 4.06 -23.59
N PRO A 151 17.02 4.38 -24.86
CA PRO A 151 18.01 4.31 -25.93
C PRO A 151 19.13 5.35 -25.76
N LEU A 152 18.96 6.33 -24.88
CA LEU A 152 19.92 7.40 -24.61
C LEU A 152 20.73 7.18 -23.33
N ASN A 153 20.49 6.06 -22.61
CA ASN A 153 21.18 5.70 -21.36
C ASN A 153 21.25 6.85 -20.34
N ARG A 154 20.19 7.67 -20.24
CA ARG A 154 20.09 8.78 -19.27
C ARG A 154 19.80 8.26 -17.87
N THR A 155 19.20 7.07 -17.75
CA THR A 155 19.03 6.38 -16.47
C THR A 155 19.04 4.87 -16.59
N VAL A 156 19.91 4.21 -15.84
CA VAL A 156 19.94 2.74 -15.72
C VAL A 156 19.28 2.26 -14.42
N TYR A 157 18.65 3.16 -13.67
CA TYR A 157 18.02 2.90 -12.37
C TYR A 157 16.56 3.32 -12.44
N TYR A 158 15.69 2.38 -12.07
CA TYR A 158 14.25 2.53 -12.17
C TYR A 158 13.57 2.18 -10.86
N ARG A 159 12.53 2.93 -10.55
CA ARG A 159 11.59 2.62 -9.48
C ARG A 159 10.18 2.61 -10.06
N TRP A 160 9.37 1.66 -9.59
CA TRP A 160 7.96 1.57 -9.94
C TRP A 160 7.10 1.63 -8.70
N GLU A 161 5.96 2.30 -8.85
CA GLU A 161 4.83 2.20 -7.95
C GLU A 161 3.62 1.73 -8.76
N TYR A 162 2.63 1.18 -8.08
CA TYR A 162 1.39 0.84 -8.75
C TYR A 162 0.16 1.12 -7.89
N GLU A 163 -0.95 1.39 -8.55
CA GLU A 163 -2.25 1.56 -7.93
C GLU A 163 -3.22 0.56 -8.54
N GLU A 164 -3.75 -0.31 -7.71
CA GLU A 164 -4.68 -1.36 -8.08
C GLU A 164 -6.11 -0.86 -7.86
N THR A 165 -6.99 -1.15 -8.81
CA THR A 165 -8.42 -0.90 -8.69
C THR A 165 -9.19 -2.11 -9.20
N TRP A 166 -10.18 -2.57 -8.46
CA TRP A 166 -10.99 -3.72 -8.89
C TRP A 166 -12.46 -3.53 -8.59
N GLU A 167 -13.28 -4.09 -9.48
CA GLU A 167 -14.72 -4.22 -9.31
C GLU A 167 -15.04 -5.55 -8.62
N PHE A 168 -15.93 -5.51 -7.64
CA PHE A 168 -16.42 -6.70 -6.95
C PHE A 168 -17.87 -6.53 -6.52
N THR A 169 -18.50 -7.66 -6.19
CA THR A 169 -19.83 -7.64 -5.58
C THR A 169 -19.80 -8.16 -4.15
N ALA A 170 -20.85 -7.84 -3.39
CA ALA A 170 -21.21 -8.60 -2.20
C ALA A 170 -21.51 -10.07 -2.58
N ALA A 171 -21.50 -10.95 -1.60
CA ALA A 171 -21.84 -12.36 -1.81
C ALA A 171 -23.33 -12.54 -2.10
N PHE A 172 -24.16 -11.75 -1.42
CA PHE A 172 -25.60 -11.79 -1.57
C PHE A 172 -26.14 -10.41 -1.93
N SER A 173 -27.07 -10.38 -2.88
CA SER A 173 -27.86 -9.19 -3.16
C SER A 173 -28.95 -9.06 -2.09
N SER A 174 -29.21 -7.84 -1.64
CA SER A 174 -30.24 -7.52 -0.66
C SER A 174 -31.10 -6.37 -1.15
N SER A 175 -32.41 -6.59 -1.17
CA SER A 175 -33.43 -5.60 -1.53
C SER A 175 -34.18 -5.04 -0.32
N ILE A 176 -33.83 -5.49 0.89
CA ILE A 176 -34.50 -5.14 2.14
C ILE A 176 -33.49 -4.80 3.23
N GLU A 177 -33.90 -4.00 4.20
CA GLU A 177 -33.10 -3.71 5.38
C GLU A 177 -33.97 -3.56 6.62
N TYR A 178 -33.38 -3.87 7.77
CA TYR A 178 -34.04 -3.74 9.06
C TYR A 178 -33.58 -2.45 9.74
N VAL A 179 -34.46 -1.46 9.81
CA VAL A 179 -34.17 -0.12 10.34
C VAL A 179 -35.24 0.26 11.35
N ASN A 180 -34.82 0.64 12.56
CA ASN A 180 -35.70 1.11 13.63
C ASN A 180 -36.90 0.19 13.91
N GLY A 181 -36.69 -1.13 13.90
CA GLY A 181 -37.73 -2.10 14.19
C GLY A 181 -38.60 -2.49 12.99
N ALA A 182 -38.37 -1.93 11.80
CA ALA A 182 -39.16 -2.17 10.61
C ALA A 182 -38.31 -2.70 9.45
N ILE A 183 -38.91 -3.58 8.65
CA ILE A 183 -38.34 -4.04 7.38
C ILE A 183 -38.74 -3.03 6.31
N VAL A 184 -37.76 -2.43 5.65
CA VAL A 184 -37.97 -1.43 4.61
C VAL A 184 -37.26 -1.84 3.32
N PRO A 185 -37.76 -1.44 2.14
CA PRO A 185 -37.04 -1.63 0.89
C PRO A 185 -35.71 -0.86 0.92
N ARG A 186 -34.63 -1.55 0.56
CA ARG A 186 -33.30 -0.96 0.45
C ARG A 186 -33.24 -0.07 -0.80
N LYS A 187 -32.86 1.19 -0.62
CA LYS A 187 -32.73 2.16 -1.73
C LYS A 187 -31.29 2.27 -2.26
N GLU A 188 -30.32 2.01 -1.41
CA GLU A 188 -28.91 2.15 -1.73
C GLU A 188 -28.38 0.88 -2.41
N ASN A 189 -27.51 1.05 -3.41
CA ASN A 189 -26.80 -0.08 -3.99
C ASN A 189 -25.70 -0.52 -3.03
N VAL A 190 -25.84 -1.72 -2.45
CA VAL A 190 -24.83 -2.32 -1.56
C VAL A 190 -24.18 -3.56 -2.18
N TYR A 191 -24.55 -3.86 -3.43
CA TYR A 191 -24.17 -5.10 -4.10
C TYR A 191 -22.93 -4.95 -4.96
N ARG A 192 -22.70 -3.82 -5.64
CA ARG A 192 -21.55 -3.64 -6.55
C ARG A 192 -20.68 -2.47 -6.12
N CYS A 193 -19.39 -2.74 -5.91
CA CYS A 193 -18.42 -1.78 -5.42
C CYS A 193 -17.09 -1.84 -6.17
N TRP A 194 -16.31 -0.77 -5.99
CA TRP A 194 -14.91 -0.66 -6.39
C TRP A 194 -14.04 -0.46 -5.15
N ARG A 195 -12.80 -0.93 -5.20
CA ARG A 195 -11.77 -0.57 -4.23
C ARG A 195 -10.51 -0.18 -4.98
N THR A 196 -9.87 0.90 -4.52
CA THR A 196 -8.56 1.34 -5.00
C THR A 196 -7.54 1.23 -3.86
N GLN A 197 -6.35 0.73 -4.17
CA GLN A 197 -5.26 0.57 -3.23
C GLN A 197 -3.92 0.92 -3.90
N LYS A 198 -3.09 1.71 -3.21
CA LYS A 198 -1.71 1.99 -3.63
C LYS A 198 -0.77 0.89 -3.14
N SER A 199 0.25 0.59 -3.92
CA SER A 199 1.31 -0.35 -3.58
C SER A 199 2.09 0.12 -2.35
N THR A 200 2.38 -0.81 -1.44
CA THR A 200 3.34 -0.60 -0.34
C THR A 200 4.71 -1.19 -0.65
N ALA A 201 4.80 -2.03 -1.69
CA ALA A 201 6.04 -2.70 -2.07
C ALA A 201 6.99 -1.78 -2.84
N LEU A 202 8.27 -1.80 -2.50
CA LEU A 202 9.34 -1.08 -3.18
C LEU A 202 9.80 -1.88 -4.40
N SER A 203 9.30 -1.51 -5.59
CA SER A 203 9.69 -2.13 -6.85
C SER A 203 10.86 -1.37 -7.49
N LEU A 204 12.03 -2.00 -7.54
CA LEU A 204 13.29 -1.41 -8.00
C LEU A 204 13.94 -2.31 -9.05
N GLY A 205 14.45 -1.70 -10.13
CA GLY A 205 15.13 -2.41 -11.22
C GLY A 205 16.31 -1.62 -11.75
N THR A 206 17.29 -2.32 -12.31
CA THR A 206 18.47 -1.67 -12.90
C THR A 206 19.00 -2.45 -14.09
N SER A 207 19.40 -1.71 -15.12
CA SER A 207 20.08 -2.19 -16.32
C SER A 207 21.60 -1.92 -16.26
N ALA A 208 22.13 -1.44 -15.12
CA ALA A 208 23.53 -1.00 -15.00
C ALA A 208 24.58 -2.10 -15.28
N ARG A 209 24.17 -3.37 -15.25
CA ARG A 209 25.01 -4.54 -15.56
C ARG A 209 24.68 -5.17 -16.92
N LEU A 210 23.79 -4.57 -17.69
CA LEU A 210 23.38 -5.01 -19.01
C LEU A 210 24.12 -4.21 -20.08
N SER A 211 24.27 -4.80 -21.28
CA SER A 211 24.88 -4.12 -22.42
C SER A 211 24.00 -3.04 -23.05
N GLN A 212 22.68 -3.10 -22.76
CA GLN A 212 21.68 -2.16 -23.23
C GLN A 212 20.78 -1.79 -22.06
N ASP A 213 20.32 -0.56 -22.05
CA ASP A 213 19.40 -0.05 -21.05
C ASP A 213 17.96 -0.47 -21.36
N VAL A 214 17.71 -1.76 -21.07
CA VAL A 214 16.44 -2.43 -21.33
C VAL A 214 16.08 -3.26 -20.11
N ILE A 215 14.91 -3.00 -19.55
CA ILE A 215 14.26 -3.85 -18.54
C ILE A 215 13.10 -4.56 -19.22
N ARG A 216 13.20 -5.89 -19.31
CA ARG A 216 12.17 -6.74 -19.90
C ARG A 216 11.54 -7.65 -18.86
N ASP A 217 10.22 -7.76 -18.91
CA ASP A 217 9.41 -8.62 -18.06
C ASP A 217 9.72 -8.46 -16.56
N PHE A 218 9.84 -7.22 -16.06
CA PHE A 218 10.02 -6.98 -14.63
C PHE A 218 8.74 -7.38 -13.86
N PRO A 219 8.78 -8.35 -12.93
CA PRO A 219 7.59 -8.84 -12.24
C PRO A 219 7.12 -7.83 -11.19
N LEU A 220 6.09 -7.05 -11.54
CA LEU A 220 5.63 -5.93 -10.71
C LEU A 220 4.71 -6.39 -9.57
N VAL A 221 3.65 -7.12 -9.89
CA VAL A 221 2.66 -7.57 -8.91
C VAL A 221 2.05 -8.91 -9.31
N PHE A 222 1.93 -9.80 -8.33
CA PHE A 222 1.25 -11.08 -8.46
C PHE A 222 -0.12 -11.01 -7.77
N VAL A 223 -1.18 -11.42 -8.47
CA VAL A 223 -2.54 -11.46 -7.96
C VAL A 223 -3.04 -12.91 -8.00
N PRO A 224 -3.23 -13.58 -6.85
CA PRO A 224 -3.74 -14.95 -6.81
C PRO A 224 -5.15 -15.06 -7.42
N PHE A 225 -5.48 -16.20 -8.04
CA PHE A 225 -6.82 -16.42 -8.62
C PHE A 225 -7.95 -16.32 -7.59
N GLU A 226 -7.65 -16.65 -6.33
CA GLU A 226 -8.65 -16.63 -5.25
C GLU A 226 -8.83 -15.22 -4.67
N SER A 227 -8.05 -14.25 -5.16
CA SER A 227 -8.22 -12.86 -4.82
C SER A 227 -9.51 -12.32 -5.43
N ARG A 228 -10.33 -11.68 -4.60
CA ARG A 228 -11.52 -10.94 -5.03
C ARG A 228 -11.20 -9.88 -6.11
N LYS A 229 -9.94 -9.44 -6.21
CA LYS A 229 -9.45 -8.49 -7.22
C LYS A 229 -9.74 -8.94 -8.66
N LEU A 230 -9.68 -10.25 -8.92
CA LEU A 230 -9.85 -10.82 -10.26
C LEU A 230 -11.28 -11.25 -10.56
N ARG A 231 -12.26 -11.03 -9.66
CA ARG A 231 -13.61 -11.59 -9.77
C ARG A 231 -14.44 -11.05 -10.94
N ILE A 232 -14.26 -9.77 -11.30
CA ILE A 232 -15.07 -9.11 -12.34
C ILE A 232 -14.15 -8.43 -13.33
N ARG A 233 -13.46 -7.40 -12.88
CA ARG A 233 -12.49 -6.66 -13.68
C ARG A 233 -11.48 -6.02 -12.74
N TYR A 234 -10.23 -6.11 -13.13
CA TYR A 234 -9.07 -5.60 -12.41
C TYR A 234 -8.38 -4.54 -13.25
N SER A 235 -7.80 -3.54 -12.60
CA SER A 235 -6.98 -2.52 -13.23
C SER A 235 -5.74 -2.28 -12.39
N VAL A 236 -4.63 -2.02 -13.05
CA VAL A 236 -3.38 -1.59 -12.43
C VAL A 236 -2.83 -0.39 -13.20
N LEU A 237 -2.60 0.71 -12.49
CA LEU A 237 -1.88 1.88 -12.98
C LEU A 237 -0.45 1.79 -12.48
N VAL A 238 0.49 1.66 -13.41
CA VAL A 238 1.92 1.65 -13.12
C VAL A 238 2.45 3.07 -13.25
N ARG A 239 3.25 3.50 -12.26
CA ARG A 239 4.03 4.74 -12.29
C ARG A 239 5.51 4.39 -12.32
N GLN A 240 6.25 4.93 -13.28
CA GLN A 240 7.67 4.71 -13.45
C GLN A 240 8.43 6.00 -13.13
N PHE A 241 9.58 5.85 -12.48
CA PHE A 241 10.48 6.93 -12.10
C PHE A 241 11.93 6.60 -12.47
N ALA A 242 12.64 7.59 -12.98
CA ALA A 242 14.09 7.54 -13.19
C ALA A 242 14.82 7.93 -11.91
N GLU A 243 15.60 7.01 -11.37
CA GLU A 243 16.33 7.27 -10.13
C GLU A 243 17.76 7.74 -10.41
N SER A 244 18.30 8.55 -9.49
CA SER A 244 19.75 8.72 -9.40
C SER A 244 20.37 7.45 -8.79
N ARG A 245 21.70 7.31 -8.89
CA ARG A 245 22.39 6.19 -8.23
C ARG A 245 22.14 6.22 -6.72
N GLU A 246 22.28 7.41 -6.14
CA GLU A 246 22.11 7.66 -4.70
C GLU A 246 20.67 7.38 -4.26
N GLY A 247 19.67 7.75 -5.08
CA GLY A 247 18.26 7.44 -4.82
C GLY A 247 17.98 5.94 -4.90
N TYR A 248 18.51 5.26 -5.91
CA TYR A 248 18.39 3.81 -6.05
C TYR A 248 19.01 3.08 -4.85
N ASP A 249 20.19 3.49 -4.41
CA ASP A 249 20.88 2.92 -3.24
C ASP A 249 20.09 3.17 -1.95
N TYR A 250 19.53 4.37 -1.76
CA TYR A 250 18.63 4.69 -0.66
C TYR A 250 17.42 3.75 -0.61
N TRP A 251 16.69 3.62 -1.72
CA TRP A 251 15.50 2.78 -1.79
C TRP A 251 15.85 1.30 -1.66
N GLN A 252 16.98 0.85 -2.20
CA GLN A 252 17.43 -0.53 -2.05
C GLN A 252 17.77 -0.85 -0.58
N ASN A 253 18.41 0.07 0.14
CA ASN A 253 18.70 -0.09 1.56
C ASN A 253 17.41 -0.06 2.39
N LEU A 254 16.47 0.84 2.07
CA LEU A 254 15.15 0.85 2.71
C LEU A 254 14.42 -0.47 2.50
N LYS A 255 14.37 -0.99 1.27
CA LYS A 255 13.77 -2.29 0.95
C LYS A 255 14.38 -3.43 1.75
N LYS A 256 15.71 -3.50 1.85
CA LYS A 256 16.41 -4.51 2.67
C LYS A 256 15.99 -4.44 4.14
N ASN A 257 15.78 -3.23 4.66
CA ASN A 257 15.41 -3.01 6.05
C ASN A 257 13.92 -3.20 6.36
N THR A 258 13.02 -3.15 5.37
CA THR A 258 11.57 -3.19 5.61
C THR A 258 10.87 -4.43 5.06
N GLU A 259 11.39 -5.02 3.98
CA GLU A 259 10.75 -6.15 3.29
C GLU A 259 11.49 -7.48 3.46
N ASN A 260 12.80 -7.44 3.74
CA ASN A 260 13.63 -8.64 3.96
C ASN A 260 13.85 -8.93 5.46
N LEU A 261 12.79 -8.79 6.26
CA LEU A 261 12.80 -9.10 7.69
C LEU A 261 11.92 -10.34 7.94
N GLY A 262 12.47 -11.38 8.56
CA GLY A 262 11.73 -12.60 8.84
C GLY A 262 12.53 -13.82 9.31
N THR A 263 13.86 -13.79 9.30
CA THR A 263 14.72 -14.90 9.74
C THR A 263 15.83 -14.47 10.71
N LEU A 264 16.31 -15.40 11.54
CA LEU A 264 17.42 -15.17 12.48
C LEU A 264 18.74 -14.79 11.77
N PHE A 265 18.84 -15.07 10.47
CA PHE A 265 20.04 -14.83 9.66
C PHE A 265 19.89 -13.64 8.72
N ASP A 266 18.79 -12.90 8.83
CA ASP A 266 18.62 -11.69 8.03
C ASP A 266 19.66 -10.65 8.43
N PRO A 267 20.20 -9.90 7.46
CA PRO A 267 21.16 -8.84 7.77
C PRO A 267 20.53 -7.86 8.76
N GLN A 268 21.30 -7.50 9.80
CA GLN A 268 20.87 -6.47 10.74
C GLN A 268 20.56 -5.18 9.97
N PRO A 269 19.42 -4.51 10.25
CA PRO A 269 19.07 -3.28 9.56
C PRO A 269 20.21 -2.26 9.64
N SER A 270 20.74 -1.84 8.49
CA SER A 270 21.75 -0.78 8.43
C SER A 270 21.05 0.58 8.46
N GLN A 271 21.62 1.58 9.10
CA GLN A 271 21.04 2.93 9.10
C GLN A 271 20.90 3.46 7.66
N THR A 272 19.66 3.68 7.21
CA THR A 272 19.40 4.30 5.90
C THR A 272 19.66 5.81 6.03
N THR A 273 20.82 6.27 5.55
CA THR A 273 21.10 7.71 5.47
C THR A 273 20.50 8.28 4.20
N GLY A 274 19.64 9.28 4.37
CA GLY A 274 19.04 10.05 3.30
C GLY A 274 19.97 11.07 2.65
N ASN A 275 19.41 11.90 1.76
CA ASN A 275 20.08 13.09 1.23
C ASN A 275 19.68 14.38 1.97
N LEU A 276 19.16 14.28 3.21
CA LEU A 276 18.78 15.43 4.03
C LEU A 276 19.67 15.56 5.26
N ARG A 277 19.97 16.81 5.64
CA ARG A 277 20.76 17.16 6.83
C ARG A 277 20.13 18.30 7.60
N CYS A 278 20.19 18.23 8.93
CA CYS A 278 19.91 19.36 9.80
C CYS A 278 21.11 20.32 9.76
N VAL A 279 20.89 21.57 9.32
CA VAL A 279 21.96 22.58 9.24
C VAL A 279 22.13 23.37 10.53
N SER A 280 21.10 23.38 11.38
CA SER A 280 21.16 23.97 12.72
C SER A 280 21.85 23.06 13.74
N ASP A 281 21.80 21.74 13.56
CA ASP A 281 22.47 20.74 14.40
C ASP A 281 22.95 19.56 13.53
N PRO A 282 24.20 19.56 13.06
CA PRO A 282 24.73 18.50 12.19
C PRO A 282 24.78 17.11 12.83
N SER A 283 24.63 17.00 14.15
CA SER A 283 24.61 15.70 14.86
C SER A 283 23.23 15.06 14.86
N GLU A 284 22.18 15.83 14.53
CA GLU A 284 20.81 15.34 14.51
C GLU A 284 20.53 14.54 13.23
N PRO A 285 20.11 13.26 13.35
CA PRO A 285 19.75 12.46 12.20
C PRO A 285 18.42 12.92 11.59
N VAL A 286 18.34 12.75 10.26
CA VAL A 286 17.12 12.96 9.47
C VAL A 286 16.91 11.69 8.66
N VAL A 287 15.66 11.21 8.63
CA VAL A 287 15.29 10.04 7.85
C VAL A 287 14.53 10.51 6.62
N GLY A 288 14.79 9.90 5.46
CA GLY A 288 14.05 10.24 4.25
C GLY A 288 14.90 10.55 3.04
N TYR A 289 14.25 10.82 1.91
CA TYR A 289 14.94 11.16 0.68
C TYR A 289 14.13 12.17 -0.12
N PHE A 290 14.84 13.05 -0.82
CA PHE A 290 14.28 13.96 -1.81
C PHE A 290 14.73 13.54 -3.21
N GLY A 291 13.77 13.09 -4.05
CA GLY A 291 14.01 12.73 -5.44
C GLY A 291 13.49 13.78 -6.43
N ALA A 292 14.00 13.76 -7.67
CA ALA A 292 13.53 14.62 -8.74
C ALA A 292 13.58 13.91 -10.11
N SER A 293 12.42 13.51 -10.63
CA SER A 293 12.30 12.98 -11.99
C SER A 293 10.90 13.15 -12.57
N SER A 294 10.68 12.89 -13.86
CA SER A 294 9.32 12.92 -14.40
C SER A 294 8.61 11.61 -14.04
N THR A 295 7.30 11.60 -14.05
CA THR A 295 6.53 10.37 -13.85
C THR A 295 5.92 9.92 -15.16
N GLU A 296 6.23 8.70 -15.58
CA GLU A 296 5.53 8.04 -16.68
C GLU A 296 4.46 7.11 -16.13
N GLU A 297 3.29 7.08 -16.76
CA GLU A 297 2.14 6.32 -16.26
C GLU A 297 1.51 5.48 -17.36
N GLN A 298 1.19 4.22 -17.05
CA GLN A 298 0.44 3.35 -17.94
C GLN A 298 -0.55 2.49 -17.15
N ARG A 299 -1.81 2.49 -17.60
CA ARG A 299 -2.89 1.68 -17.01
C ARG A 299 -3.27 0.55 -17.94
N ILE A 300 -3.48 -0.63 -17.37
CA ILE A 300 -4.12 -1.76 -18.05
C ILE A 300 -5.36 -2.24 -17.29
N PHE A 301 -6.16 -3.03 -17.97
CA PHE A 301 -7.30 -3.75 -17.42
C PHE A 301 -7.16 -5.24 -17.71
N ILE A 302 -7.69 -6.05 -16.80
CA ILE A 302 -7.78 -7.50 -16.92
C ILE A 302 -9.21 -7.88 -16.57
N GLY A 303 -9.98 -8.30 -17.57
CA GLY A 303 -11.33 -8.82 -17.44
C GLY A 303 -11.33 -10.25 -16.94
N TYR A 304 -12.36 -10.62 -16.18
CA TYR A 304 -12.55 -11.99 -15.72
C TYR A 304 -12.72 -13.00 -16.87
N ASP A 305 -13.28 -12.55 -18.00
CA ASP A 305 -13.45 -13.31 -19.23
C ASP A 305 -12.13 -13.58 -19.99
N GLU A 306 -11.05 -12.87 -19.65
CA GLU A 306 -9.72 -13.08 -20.23
C GLU A 306 -8.91 -14.14 -19.46
N LEU A 307 -9.37 -14.57 -18.29
CA LEU A 307 -8.63 -15.48 -17.41
C LEU A 307 -8.87 -16.96 -17.76
N PRO A 308 -7.82 -17.82 -17.75
CA PRO A 308 -7.94 -19.21 -18.18
C PRO A 308 -8.70 -20.10 -17.19
N PHE A 309 -8.79 -19.70 -15.92
CA PHE A 309 -9.48 -20.46 -14.87
C PHE A 309 -10.22 -19.53 -13.93
N GLN A 310 -11.39 -20.00 -13.49
CA GLN A 310 -12.34 -19.26 -12.66
C GLN A 310 -12.52 -20.00 -11.35
N ARG A 311 -11.85 -19.55 -10.27
CA ARG A 311 -11.79 -20.28 -8.99
C ARG A 311 -12.15 -19.50 -7.74
N TYR A 312 -12.68 -18.28 -7.87
CA TYR A 312 -13.10 -17.52 -6.69
C TYR A 312 -14.22 -18.24 -5.93
N VAL A 313 -13.93 -18.66 -4.70
CA VAL A 313 -14.91 -19.20 -3.75
C VAL A 313 -15.15 -18.17 -2.65
N GLU A 314 -16.36 -17.62 -2.61
CA GLU A 314 -16.75 -16.71 -1.54
C GLU A 314 -17.20 -17.49 -0.30
N SER A 315 -16.51 -17.32 0.83
CA SER A 315 -16.82 -18.02 2.08
C SER A 315 -17.88 -17.28 2.92
N CYS A 316 -19.06 -17.04 2.35
CA CYS A 316 -20.18 -16.43 3.06
C CYS A 316 -21.26 -17.47 3.37
N GLN A 317 -21.76 -17.47 4.60
CA GLN A 317 -22.82 -18.37 5.06
C GLN A 317 -24.12 -17.58 5.20
N VAL A 318 -25.24 -18.22 4.86
CA VAL A 318 -26.58 -17.67 5.08
C VAL A 318 -27.20 -18.40 6.25
N ASP A 319 -27.86 -17.66 7.13
CA ASP A 319 -28.70 -18.20 8.19
C ASP A 319 -30.10 -17.57 8.12
N THR A 320 -31.02 -18.04 8.96
CA THR A 320 -32.42 -17.66 8.96
C THR A 320 -32.84 -17.07 10.29
N VAL A 321 -33.67 -16.03 10.25
CA VAL A 321 -34.27 -15.39 11.43
C VAL A 321 -35.77 -15.37 11.27
N LYS A 322 -36.49 -15.77 12.31
CA LYS A 322 -37.96 -15.67 12.34
C LYS A 322 -38.38 -14.23 12.60
N ILE A 323 -39.60 -13.89 12.18
CA ILE A 323 -40.16 -12.54 12.36
C ILE A 323 -40.17 -12.14 13.85
N GLU A 324 -40.52 -13.08 14.74
CA GLU A 324 -40.57 -12.86 16.19
C GLU A 324 -39.22 -12.51 16.82
N ASP A 325 -38.12 -12.94 16.21
CA ASP A 325 -36.76 -12.74 16.71
C ASP A 325 -36.04 -11.52 16.10
N LEU A 326 -36.67 -10.81 15.15
CA LEU A 326 -36.07 -9.65 14.49
C LEU A 326 -35.69 -8.52 15.46
N ALA A 327 -36.42 -8.38 16.57
CA ALA A 327 -36.09 -7.38 17.60
C ALA A 327 -34.72 -7.62 18.27
N ARG A 328 -34.16 -8.83 18.13
CA ARG A 328 -32.83 -9.20 18.63
C ARG A 328 -31.78 -9.29 17.52
N PHE A 329 -32.11 -8.84 16.32
CA PHE A 329 -31.23 -8.91 15.16
C PHE A 329 -29.95 -8.10 15.38
N ASP A 330 -28.80 -8.74 15.20
CA ASP A 330 -27.48 -8.15 15.46
C ASP A 330 -27.18 -7.03 14.44
N PRO A 331 -26.81 -5.81 14.89
CA PRO A 331 -26.34 -4.75 14.00
C PRO A 331 -25.14 -5.12 13.10
N GLY A 332 -24.37 -6.15 13.46
CA GLY A 332 -23.29 -6.72 12.63
C GLY A 332 -23.76 -7.60 11.46
N GLN A 333 -25.07 -7.83 11.34
CA GLN A 333 -25.69 -8.65 10.31
C GLN A 333 -26.54 -7.81 9.35
N SER A 334 -26.86 -8.38 8.20
CA SER A 334 -27.76 -7.76 7.23
C SER A 334 -28.68 -8.78 6.59
N LEU A 335 -29.94 -8.38 6.38
CA LEU A 335 -30.93 -9.20 5.72
C LEU A 335 -30.60 -9.35 4.23
N VAL A 336 -30.76 -10.57 3.73
CA VAL A 336 -30.56 -10.92 2.32
C VAL A 336 -31.90 -10.94 1.58
N GLY A 337 -32.91 -11.59 2.16
CA GLY A 337 -34.17 -11.84 1.47
C GLY A 337 -35.24 -12.42 2.38
N GLU A 338 -36.45 -12.52 1.84
CA GLU A 338 -37.63 -13.04 2.54
C GLU A 338 -37.77 -14.55 2.34
N ILE A 339 -38.17 -15.24 3.40
CA ILE A 339 -38.57 -16.65 3.37
C ILE A 339 -40.09 -16.69 3.28
N ARG A 340 -40.61 -17.31 2.22
CA ARG A 340 -42.06 -17.48 1.99
C ARG A 340 -42.35 -18.90 1.51
N GLY A 341 -43.36 -19.55 2.07
CA GLY A 341 -43.91 -20.81 1.57
C GLY A 341 -44.70 -20.72 0.24
N GLY A 342 -44.55 -19.63 -0.52
CA GLY A 342 -45.22 -19.36 -1.80
C GLY A 342 -45.37 -17.87 -2.11
N THR A 343 -45.53 -17.49 -3.38
CA THR A 343 -45.51 -16.09 -3.85
C THR A 343 -46.63 -15.19 -3.29
N ARG A 344 -47.72 -15.78 -2.81
CA ARG A 344 -48.86 -15.06 -2.18
C ARG A 344 -49.00 -15.34 -0.69
N ARG A 345 -48.05 -16.05 -0.09
CA ARG A 345 -48.08 -16.34 1.35
C ARG A 345 -47.46 -15.18 2.14
N PRO A 346 -47.88 -14.99 3.41
CA PRO A 346 -47.17 -14.13 4.34
C PRO A 346 -45.69 -14.50 4.42
N VAL A 347 -44.87 -13.54 4.82
CA VAL A 347 -43.46 -13.80 5.12
C VAL A 347 -43.39 -14.70 6.35
N ASP A 348 -42.62 -15.79 6.26
CA ASP A 348 -42.41 -16.75 7.34
C ASP A 348 -41.14 -16.40 8.17
N GLY A 349 -40.21 -15.66 7.55
CA GLY A 349 -38.97 -15.21 8.16
C GLY A 349 -38.07 -14.54 7.12
N TYR A 350 -36.81 -14.33 7.48
CA TYR A 350 -35.82 -13.70 6.61
C TYR A 350 -34.52 -14.49 6.60
N THR A 351 -33.84 -14.52 5.47
CA THR A 351 -32.45 -14.96 5.40
C THR A 351 -31.54 -13.78 5.71
N TYR A 352 -30.43 -14.01 6.39
CA TYR A 352 -29.45 -13.00 6.72
C TYR A 352 -28.03 -13.56 6.62
N SER A 353 -27.05 -12.66 6.59
CA SER A 353 -25.63 -12.98 6.64
C SER A 353 -24.89 -11.86 7.38
N THR A 354 -23.61 -12.04 7.67
CA THR A 354 -22.74 -10.95 8.18
C THR A 354 -22.77 -9.74 7.24
N LEU A 355 -22.67 -8.53 7.78
CA LEU A 355 -22.75 -7.28 7.00
C LEU A 355 -21.81 -7.27 5.79
N GLY A 356 -20.55 -7.73 5.94
CA GLY A 356 -19.58 -7.75 4.83
C GLY A 356 -19.89 -8.72 3.66
N CYS A 357 -20.85 -9.64 3.84
CA CYS A 357 -21.31 -10.55 2.79
C CYS A 357 -22.51 -9.98 2.00
N VAL A 358 -23.18 -8.96 2.54
CA VAL A 358 -24.37 -8.34 1.94
C VAL A 358 -24.08 -6.92 1.47
N ASP A 359 -23.18 -6.22 2.16
CA ASP A 359 -22.81 -4.84 1.88
C ASP A 359 -21.33 -4.74 1.49
N CYS A 360 -21.09 -4.56 0.19
CA CYS A 360 -19.75 -4.42 -0.37
C CYS A 360 -19.03 -3.14 0.09
N ARG A 361 -19.76 -2.14 0.63
CA ARG A 361 -19.19 -0.87 1.09
C ARG A 361 -18.34 -1.01 2.35
N THR A 362 -18.49 -2.12 3.07
CA THR A 362 -17.58 -2.50 4.15
C THR A 362 -16.13 -2.66 3.70
N ALA A 363 -15.91 -2.91 2.40
CA ALA A 363 -14.60 -3.14 1.82
C ALA A 363 -14.29 -2.22 0.62
N GLY A 364 -15.20 -1.32 0.24
CA GLY A 364 -15.07 -0.49 -0.97
C GLY A 364 -16.09 0.62 -1.05
N THR A 365 -16.28 1.17 -2.25
CA THR A 365 -17.23 2.26 -2.52
C THR A 365 -18.11 1.93 -3.71
N THR A 366 -19.33 2.45 -3.73
CA THR A 366 -20.26 2.35 -4.86
C THR A 366 -19.96 3.39 -5.95
N VAL A 367 -19.02 4.30 -5.69
CA VAL A 367 -18.58 5.31 -6.66
C VAL A 367 -17.64 4.63 -7.66
N ARG A 368 -18.11 4.52 -8.91
CA ARG A 368 -17.27 4.04 -10.01
C ARG A 368 -16.14 5.07 -10.27
N PRO A 369 -14.87 4.64 -10.36
CA PRO A 369 -13.76 5.52 -10.73
C PRO A 369 -13.91 6.07 -12.15
N ASP A 370 -13.53 7.33 -12.37
CA ASP A 370 -13.70 8.01 -13.68
C ASP A 370 -12.95 7.33 -14.84
N PHE A 371 -11.86 6.62 -14.54
CA PHE A 371 -11.06 5.90 -15.53
C PHE A 371 -11.58 4.49 -15.85
N TRP A 372 -12.62 4.00 -15.14
CA TRP A 372 -13.12 2.62 -15.22
C TRP A 372 -13.96 2.35 -16.47
#